data_AF-A0A661EP41-F1
#
_entry.id   AF-A0A661EP41-F1
#
_cell.length_a   1.000
_cell.length_b   1.000
_cell.length_c   1.000
_cell.angle_alpha   90.00
_cell.angle_beta   90.00
_cell.angle_gamma   90.00
#
_symmetry.space_group_name_H-M   'P 1'
#
loop_
_entity.id
_entity.type
_entity.pdbx_description
1 polymer ?
#
loop_
_entity_poly.entity_id
_entity_poly.type
_entity_poly.pdbx_seq_one_letter_code
_entity_poly.pdbx_strand_id
1 'polypeptide(L)'
;IRMAQLDQRQVWINAPMQRLHQRGFRKLRNALPGAILQCPVDSLQTVICALPEQAGEILTELKNWGINRFSIDWSKGGAELTEALQRRGYEVNIHSMPDLDGFLRASLLLPNSISSRFNSEQWPVAKVAQEQANIHAA
;
A
#
# COMPACT_ATOMS: atom_id res chain seq x y z
N ILE A 1 -18.45 -6.27 12.92
CA ILE A 1 -18.64 -5.34 11.78
C ILE A 1 -20.13 -5.07 11.52
N ARG A 2 -20.97 -6.06 11.17
CA ARG A 2 -22.43 -5.82 10.98
C ARG A 2 -23.13 -5.25 12.22
N MET A 3 -22.73 -5.68 13.42
CA MET A 3 -23.27 -5.13 14.69
C MET A 3 -22.82 -3.70 15.00
N ALA A 4 -21.75 -3.21 14.37
CA ALA A 4 -21.22 -1.87 14.64
C ALA A 4 -21.89 -0.78 13.77
N GLN A 5 -22.84 -1.15 12.89
CA GLN A 5 -23.58 -0.25 11.98
C GLN A 5 -22.68 0.69 11.15
N LEU A 6 -21.41 0.33 10.94
CA LEU A 6 -20.50 1.10 10.11
C LEU A 6 -20.93 1.05 8.65
N ASP A 7 -20.83 2.19 7.96
CA ASP A 7 -20.92 2.20 6.50
C ASP A 7 -19.83 1.27 5.95
N GLN A 8 -20.23 0.29 5.16
CA GLN A 8 -19.31 -0.68 4.58
C GLN A 8 -18.21 -0.02 3.75
N ARG A 9 -18.49 1.14 3.14
CA ARG A 9 -17.50 1.92 2.37
C ARG A 9 -16.36 2.47 3.24
N GLN A 10 -16.60 2.58 4.54
CA GLN A 10 -15.59 2.98 5.53
C GLN A 10 -14.83 1.78 6.11
N VAL A 11 -15.23 0.55 5.78
CA VAL A 11 -14.53 -0.65 6.22
C VAL A 11 -13.39 -0.95 5.26
N TRP A 12 -12.17 -0.96 5.78
CA TRP A 12 -10.97 -1.37 5.06
C TRP A 12 -10.34 -2.58 5.76
N ILE A 13 -10.22 -3.67 5.00
CA ILE A 13 -9.56 -4.90 5.43
C ILE A 13 -8.33 -5.11 4.56
N ASN A 14 -7.15 -5.20 5.18
CA ASN A 14 -5.90 -5.56 4.52
C ASN A 14 -5.49 -6.97 4.93
N ALA A 15 -5.24 -7.86 3.96
CA ALA A 15 -4.78 -9.21 4.24
C ALA A 15 -3.94 -9.79 3.09
N PRO A 16 -2.87 -10.54 3.39
CA PRO A 16 -2.11 -11.25 2.36
C PRO A 16 -2.89 -12.43 1.78
N MET A 17 -2.72 -12.67 0.47
CA MET A 17 -3.38 -13.77 -0.25
C MET A 17 -3.12 -15.16 0.38
N GLN A 18 -1.94 -15.34 0.97
CA GLN A 18 -1.52 -16.58 1.62
C GLN A 18 -2.28 -16.89 2.91
N ARG A 19 -2.94 -15.90 3.53
CA ARG A 19 -3.72 -16.11 4.77
C ARG A 19 -5.20 -16.36 4.51
N LEU A 20 -5.80 -15.60 3.59
CA LEU A 20 -7.24 -15.70 3.33
C LEU A 20 -7.57 -16.67 2.21
N HIS A 21 -6.67 -16.79 1.22
CA HIS A 21 -6.91 -17.49 -0.04
C HIS A 21 -8.20 -17.01 -0.74
N GLN A 22 -8.54 -17.62 -1.88
CA GLN A 22 -9.75 -17.30 -2.63
C GLN A 22 -11.02 -17.37 -1.78
N ARG A 23 -11.16 -18.44 -0.97
CA ARG A 23 -12.36 -18.67 -0.16
C ARG A 23 -12.56 -17.57 0.89
N GLY A 24 -11.49 -17.10 1.53
CA GLY A 24 -11.58 -16.05 2.54
C GLY A 24 -11.98 -14.71 1.94
N PHE A 25 -11.34 -14.31 0.83
CA PHE A 25 -11.68 -13.06 0.14
C PHE A 25 -13.12 -13.06 -0.38
N ARG A 26 -13.58 -14.15 -1.02
CA ARG A 26 -14.97 -14.25 -1.49
C ARG A 26 -15.97 -14.17 -0.35
N LYS A 27 -15.69 -14.82 0.79
CA LYS A 27 -16.54 -14.69 1.99
C LYS A 27 -16.63 -13.23 2.48
N LEU A 28 -15.49 -12.53 2.55
CA LEU A 28 -15.47 -11.11 2.95
C LEU A 28 -16.23 -10.25 1.96
N ARG A 29 -16.01 -10.41 0.65
CA ARG A 29 -16.70 -9.65 -0.39
C ARG A 29 -18.21 -9.87 -0.35
N ASN A 30 -18.66 -11.12 -0.14
CA ASN A 30 -20.08 -11.43 -0.01
C ASN A 30 -20.69 -10.84 1.27
N ALA A 31 -19.95 -10.84 2.38
CA ALA A 31 -20.44 -10.31 3.64
C ALA A 31 -20.47 -8.78 3.67
N LEU A 32 -19.52 -8.13 2.98
CA LEU A 32 -19.25 -6.69 2.96
C LEU A 32 -18.95 -6.20 1.53
N PRO A 33 -19.95 -6.19 0.63
CA PRO A 33 -19.75 -5.82 -0.78
C PRO A 33 -19.20 -4.42 -0.99
N GLY A 34 -19.43 -3.48 -0.07
CA GLY A 34 -18.92 -2.10 -0.15
C GLY A 34 -17.50 -1.89 0.39
N ALA A 35 -16.90 -2.87 1.05
CA ALA A 35 -15.62 -2.69 1.73
C ALA A 35 -14.43 -2.57 0.78
N ILE A 36 -13.39 -1.87 1.24
CA ILE A 36 -12.05 -1.92 0.64
C ILE A 36 -11.40 -3.22 1.12
N LEU A 37 -11.20 -4.15 0.19
CA LEU A 37 -10.45 -5.39 0.40
C LEU A 37 -9.11 -5.24 -0.29
N GLN A 38 -8.09 -4.98 0.53
CA GLN A 38 -6.73 -4.78 0.09
C GLN A 38 -5.90 -6.06 0.22
N CYS A 39 -5.04 -6.31 -0.77
CA CYS A 39 -4.02 -7.34 -0.72
C CYS A 39 -2.63 -6.76 -1.01
N PRO A 40 -1.61 -7.02 -0.17
CA PRO A 40 -0.22 -6.75 -0.54
C PRO A 40 0.21 -7.65 -1.69
N VAL A 41 0.98 -7.09 -2.63
CA VAL A 41 1.45 -7.81 -3.84
C VAL A 41 2.97 -7.79 -4.00
N ASP A 42 3.71 -7.45 -2.95
CA ASP A 42 5.18 -7.40 -2.96
C ASP A 42 5.82 -8.71 -3.39
N SER A 43 5.23 -9.84 -2.98
CA SER A 43 5.70 -11.18 -3.37
C SER A 43 5.58 -11.44 -4.88
N LEU A 44 4.82 -10.60 -5.60
CA LEU A 44 4.63 -10.67 -7.04
C LEU A 44 5.46 -9.62 -7.79
N GLN A 45 6.32 -8.84 -7.12
CA GLN A 45 7.10 -7.76 -7.75
C GLN A 45 7.80 -8.23 -9.04
N THR A 46 8.58 -9.32 -8.95
CA THR A 46 9.35 -9.83 -10.09
C THR A 46 8.46 -10.18 -11.28
N VAL A 47 7.33 -10.85 -11.06
CA VAL A 47 6.41 -11.21 -12.15
C VAL A 47 5.70 -9.96 -12.70
N ILE A 48 5.29 -9.02 -11.84
CA ILE A 48 4.61 -7.79 -12.27
C ILE A 48 5.50 -6.91 -13.15
N CYS A 49 6.78 -6.77 -12.78
CA CYS A 49 7.72 -5.93 -13.51
C CYS A 49 8.29 -6.63 -14.75
N ALA A 50 8.68 -7.92 -14.64
CA ALA A 50 9.38 -8.61 -15.73
C ALA A 50 8.45 -9.34 -16.72
N LEU A 51 7.25 -9.75 -16.29
CA LEU A 51 6.34 -10.62 -17.04
C LEU A 51 4.92 -10.02 -17.06
N PRO A 52 4.73 -8.89 -17.77
CA PRO A 52 3.56 -8.05 -17.61
C PRO A 52 2.24 -8.70 -18.01
N GLU A 53 2.26 -9.62 -18.97
CA GLU A 53 1.08 -10.37 -19.43
C GLU A 53 0.64 -11.41 -18.39
N GLN A 54 1.58 -12.24 -17.93
CA GLN A 54 1.34 -13.27 -16.91
C GLN A 54 0.88 -12.63 -15.59
N ALA A 55 1.47 -11.49 -15.23
CA ALA A 55 1.03 -10.73 -14.06
C ALA A 55 -0.41 -10.23 -14.21
N GLY A 56 -0.84 -9.86 -15.41
CA GLY A 56 -2.21 -9.43 -15.69
C GLY A 56 -3.23 -10.52 -15.38
N GLU A 57 -2.95 -11.77 -15.72
CA GLU A 57 -3.81 -12.92 -15.40
C GLU A 57 -3.92 -13.13 -13.89
N ILE A 58 -2.79 -13.11 -13.17
CA ILE A 58 -2.76 -13.27 -11.72
C ILE A 58 -3.53 -12.15 -11.02
N LEU A 59 -3.30 -10.89 -11.40
CA LEU A 59 -3.96 -9.74 -10.80
C LEU A 59 -5.47 -9.73 -11.11
N THR A 60 -5.87 -10.15 -12.30
CA THR A 60 -7.29 -10.32 -12.67
C THR A 60 -7.94 -11.40 -11.81
N GLU A 61 -7.28 -12.53 -11.59
CA GLU A 61 -7.82 -13.57 -10.72
C GLU A 61 -7.97 -13.09 -9.27
N LEU A 62 -6.99 -12.34 -8.74
CA LEU A 62 -7.10 -11.71 -7.43
C LEU A 62 -8.30 -10.74 -7.35
N LYS A 63 -8.54 -9.94 -8.40
CA LYS A 63 -9.76 -9.10 -8.49
C LYS A 63 -11.04 -9.95 -8.46
N ASN A 64 -11.05 -11.09 -9.16
CA ASN A 64 -12.19 -12.03 -9.17
C ASN A 64 -12.42 -12.71 -7.80
N TRP A 65 -11.45 -12.69 -6.90
CA TRP A 65 -11.65 -13.11 -5.51
C TRP A 65 -12.41 -12.07 -4.68
N GLY A 66 -12.57 -10.86 -5.22
CA GLY A 66 -13.20 -9.72 -4.58
C GLY A 66 -12.22 -8.68 -4.05
N ILE A 67 -10.91 -8.81 -4.31
CA ILE A 67 -9.93 -7.77 -3.97
C ILE A 67 -10.23 -6.55 -4.84
N ASN A 68 -10.19 -5.35 -4.26
CA ASN A 68 -10.40 -4.11 -5.01
C ASN A 68 -9.29 -3.08 -4.87
N ARG A 69 -8.30 -3.32 -4.01
CA ARG A 69 -7.12 -2.48 -3.88
C ARG A 69 -5.88 -3.34 -3.70
N PHE A 70 -4.77 -2.93 -4.30
CA PHE A 70 -3.48 -3.55 -4.04
C PHE A 70 -2.65 -2.66 -3.14
N SER A 71 -1.74 -3.26 -2.38
CA SER A 71 -0.73 -2.50 -1.66
C SER A 71 0.67 -3.00 -1.90
N ILE A 72 1.60 -2.08 -1.72
CA ILE A 72 3.02 -2.36 -1.83
C ILE A 72 3.78 -1.80 -0.64
N ASP A 73 4.82 -2.50 -0.25
CA ASP A 73 5.89 -2.01 0.59
C ASP A 73 6.84 -1.18 -0.27
N TRP A 74 7.05 0.09 0.09
CA TRP A 74 7.94 0.98 -0.66
C TRP A 74 9.35 0.39 -0.84
N SER A 75 9.85 -0.37 0.14
CA SER A 75 11.18 -0.99 0.09
C SER A 75 11.27 -2.20 -0.86
N LYS A 76 10.14 -2.75 -1.32
CA LYS A 76 10.08 -3.99 -2.12
C LYS A 76 9.54 -3.77 -3.54
N GLY A 77 9.77 -2.59 -4.10
CA GLY A 77 9.37 -2.29 -5.48
C GLY A 77 9.11 -0.82 -5.75
N GLY A 78 8.89 -0.03 -4.69
CA GLY A 78 8.87 1.43 -4.74
C GLY A 78 8.03 1.99 -5.89
N ALA A 79 8.63 2.92 -6.64
CA ALA A 79 7.96 3.59 -7.74
C ALA A 79 7.61 2.66 -8.90
N GLU A 80 8.53 1.77 -9.30
CA GLU A 80 8.34 0.91 -10.47
C GLU A 80 7.12 0.00 -10.34
N LEU A 81 6.97 -0.66 -9.19
CA LEU A 81 5.84 -1.53 -8.93
C LEU A 81 4.52 -0.74 -8.82
N THR A 82 4.57 0.46 -8.22
CA THR A 82 3.41 1.37 -8.14
C THR A 82 2.89 1.70 -9.53
N GLU A 83 3.78 2.21 -10.39
CA GLU A 83 3.43 2.61 -11.75
C GLU A 83 2.94 1.43 -12.58
N ALA A 84 3.58 0.26 -12.47
CA ALA A 84 3.17 -0.93 -13.19
C ALA A 84 1.72 -1.32 -12.88
N LEU A 85 1.31 -1.22 -11.61
CA LEU A 85 -0.08 -1.47 -11.19
C LEU A 85 -1.03 -0.36 -11.64
N GLN A 86 -0.64 0.91 -11.50
CA GLN A 86 -1.46 2.06 -11.89
C GLN A 86 -1.68 2.15 -13.40
N ARG A 87 -0.68 1.83 -14.23
CA ARG A 87 -0.82 1.76 -15.70
C ARG A 87 -1.88 0.75 -16.15
N ARG A 88 -2.22 -0.22 -15.29
CA ARG A 88 -3.29 -1.20 -15.51
C ARG A 88 -4.64 -0.76 -14.90
N GLY A 89 -4.72 0.45 -14.37
CA GLY A 89 -5.94 1.00 -13.76
C GLY A 89 -6.23 0.47 -12.35
N TYR A 90 -5.26 -0.15 -11.68
CA TYR A 90 -5.46 -0.60 -10.31
C TYR A 90 -5.28 0.53 -9.30
N GLU A 91 -6.11 0.52 -8.26
CA GLU A 91 -5.90 1.33 -7.07
C GLU A 91 -4.75 0.76 -6.23
N VAL A 92 -3.82 1.62 -5.85
CA VAL A 92 -2.59 1.25 -5.15
C VAL A 92 -2.43 2.05 -3.87
N ASN A 93 -2.18 1.35 -2.78
CA ASN A 93 -1.73 1.92 -1.52
C ASN A 93 -0.26 1.60 -1.28
N ILE A 94 0.48 2.54 -0.74
CA ILE A 94 1.88 2.36 -0.38
C ILE A 94 2.01 2.31 1.15
N HIS A 95 2.84 1.41 1.65
CA HIS A 95 3.12 1.30 3.08
C HIS A 95 4.61 1.14 3.37
N SER A 96 4.94 1.12 4.66
CA SER A 96 6.32 1.02 5.16
C SER A 96 7.22 2.14 4.63
N MET A 97 6.68 3.35 4.43
CA MET A 97 7.48 4.48 3.96
C MET A 97 8.57 4.83 5.00
N PRO A 98 9.86 4.81 4.64
CA PRO A 98 10.93 4.92 5.63
C PRO A 98 11.27 6.36 5.99
N ASP A 99 11.13 7.31 5.06
CA ASP A 99 11.61 8.68 5.25
C ASP A 99 10.81 9.70 4.40
N LEU A 100 11.14 10.99 4.60
CA LEU A 100 10.48 12.11 3.92
C LEU A 100 10.76 12.14 2.41
N ASP A 101 11.97 11.80 1.97
CA ASP A 101 12.32 11.80 0.54
C ASP A 101 11.49 10.75 -0.21
N GLY A 102 11.44 9.53 0.32
CA GLY A 102 10.59 8.46 -0.18
C GLY A 102 9.12 8.84 -0.18
N PHE A 103 8.64 9.49 0.88
CA PHE A 103 7.25 9.95 0.95
C PHE A 103 6.94 10.97 -0.15
N LEU A 104 7.79 11.98 -0.34
CA LEU A 104 7.61 13.01 -1.37
C LEU A 104 7.62 12.38 -2.77
N ARG A 105 8.57 11.47 -3.04
CA ARG A 105 8.60 10.73 -4.31
C ARG A 105 7.34 9.91 -4.53
N ALA A 106 6.90 9.17 -3.51
CA ALA A 106 5.68 8.37 -3.57
C ALA A 106 4.42 9.24 -3.76
N SER A 107 4.37 10.45 -3.19
CA SER A 107 3.27 11.39 -3.38
C SER A 107 3.15 11.85 -4.84
N LEU A 108 4.25 11.96 -5.58
CA LEU A 108 4.22 12.31 -7.01
C LEU A 108 3.57 11.23 -7.88
N LEU A 109 3.53 9.98 -7.39
CA LEU A 109 2.85 8.86 -8.06
C LEU A 109 1.34 8.85 -7.80
N LEU A 110 0.83 9.74 -6.93
CA LEU A 110 -0.59 9.88 -6.60
C LEU A 110 -1.27 8.54 -6.21
N PRO A 111 -0.69 7.73 -5.30
CA PRO A 111 -1.35 6.52 -4.82
C PRO A 111 -2.63 6.88 -4.04
N ASN A 112 -3.52 5.91 -3.88
CA ASN A 112 -4.76 6.09 -3.13
C ASN A 112 -4.53 6.32 -1.63
N SER A 113 -3.39 5.88 -1.09
CA SER A 113 -2.96 6.12 0.28
C SER A 113 -1.46 5.85 0.43
N ILE A 114 -0.82 6.58 1.36
CA ILE A 114 0.54 6.31 1.81
C ILE A 114 0.49 6.15 3.33
N SER A 115 1.09 5.08 3.84
CA SER A 115 1.30 4.88 5.27
C SER A 115 2.78 4.92 5.61
N SER A 116 3.10 5.79 6.57
CA SER A 116 4.45 6.07 7.03
C SER A 116 4.49 6.03 8.55
N ARG A 117 5.66 5.72 9.12
CA ARG A 117 5.96 5.93 10.53
C ARG A 117 7.04 7.01 10.63
N PHE A 118 6.64 8.26 10.58
CA PHE A 118 7.56 9.36 10.81
C PHE A 118 7.86 9.49 12.30
N ASN A 119 9.14 9.48 12.67
CA ASN A 119 9.59 10.03 13.95
C ASN A 119 9.90 11.52 13.75
N SER A 120 9.42 12.40 14.64
CA SER A 120 9.63 13.86 14.57
C SER A 120 11.11 14.26 14.50
N GLU A 121 12.00 13.44 15.06
CA GLU A 121 13.46 13.65 15.03
C GLU A 121 14.06 13.58 13.62
N GLN A 122 13.36 12.96 12.67
CA GLN A 122 13.84 12.78 11.30
C GLN A 122 13.43 13.92 10.35
N TRP A 123 12.71 14.93 10.86
CA TRP A 123 12.31 16.09 10.07
C TRP A 123 13.50 17.04 9.85
N PRO A 124 13.66 17.67 8.66
CA PRO A 124 14.74 18.62 8.40
C PRO A 124 14.85 19.73 9.45
N VAL A 125 13.71 20.20 9.97
CA VAL A 125 13.66 21.25 11.02
C VAL A 125 14.26 20.75 12.35
N ALA A 126 14.04 19.48 12.70
CA ALA A 126 14.58 18.89 13.93
C ALA A 126 16.09 18.68 13.85
N LYS A 127 16.61 18.30 12.67
CA LYS A 127 18.05 18.18 12.43
C LYS A 127 18.77 19.52 12.53
N VAL A 128 18.23 20.57 11.93
CA VAL A 128 18.82 21.92 11.99
C VAL A 128 18.88 22.46 13.43
N ALA A 129 17.83 22.23 14.23
CA ALA A 129 17.81 22.63 15.64
C ALA A 129 18.87 21.89 16.48
N GLN A 130 19.07 20.59 16.24
CA GLN A 130 20.08 19.78 16.93
C GLN A 130 21.50 20.21 16.55
N GLU A 131 21.74 20.51 15.28
CA GLU A 131 23.03 20.97 14.77
C GLU A 131 23.40 22.35 15.32
N GLN A 132 22.44 23.27 15.39
CA GLN A 132 22.62 24.59 16.00
C GLN A 132 22.88 24.50 17.52
N ALA A 133 22.18 23.61 18.23
CA ALA A 133 22.40 23.38 19.65
C ALA A 133 23.80 22.82 19.95
N ASN A 134 24.30 21.90 19.11
CA ASN A 134 25.66 21.35 19.26
C ASN A 134 26.76 22.37 18.98
N ILE A 135 26.53 23.32 18.05
CA ILE A 135 27.48 24.42 17.78
C ILE A 135 27.57 25.39 18.96
N HIS A 136 26.49 25.61 19.71
CA HIS A 136 26.48 26.53 20.87
C HIS A 136 26.96 25.88 22.18
N ALA A 137 27.12 24.55 22.19
CA ALA A 137 27.60 23.79 23.34
C ALA A 137 29.10 23.43 23.28
N ALA A 138 29.80 23.80 22.20
CA ALA A 138 31.24 23.62 21.97
C ALA A 138 31.97 24.98 22.07
#